data_AF-A0A9E0AE56-F1
#
_entry.id   AF-A0A9E0AE56-F1
#
_cell.length_a   1.000
_cell.length_b   1.000
_cell.length_c   1.000
_cell.angle_alpha   90.00
_cell.angle_beta   90.00
_cell.angle_gamma   90.00
#
_symmetry.space_group_name_H-M   'P 1'
#
loop_
_entity.id
_entity.type
_entity.pdbx_description
1 polymer ?
#
loop_
_entity_poly.entity_id
_entity_poly.type
_entity_poly.pdbx_seq_one_letter_code
_entity_poly.pdbx_strand_id
1 'polypeptide(L)'
;LTAEEIERMKKDAEVNAESDKIAKERAEKLNEADGMIFQTETQLKELGDKISDENKVAVEYALTELRMAHQSQDIPAIQTALDNINAAWKKATEAMYAQGEQGQEAQPQGDAAQGDNVEDVEFEEVK
;
A
#
# COMPACT_ATOMS: atom_id res chain seq x y z
N LEU A 1 -21.68 -24.54 -43.03
CA LEU A 1 -21.77 -24.54 -41.56
C LEU A 1 -23.14 -25.07 -41.18
N THR A 2 -23.18 -26.24 -40.53
CA THR A 2 -24.39 -26.78 -39.92
C THR A 2 -24.73 -25.98 -38.65
N ALA A 3 -25.96 -26.11 -38.16
CA ALA A 3 -26.35 -25.48 -36.89
C ALA A 3 -25.44 -25.94 -35.72
N GLU A 4 -25.05 -27.21 -35.71
CA GLU A 4 -24.09 -27.78 -34.75
C GLU A 4 -22.69 -27.17 -34.89
N GLU A 5 -22.21 -26.94 -36.12
CA GLU A 5 -20.94 -26.25 -36.35
C GLU A 5 -20.99 -24.79 -35.87
N ILE A 6 -22.13 -24.10 -36.03
CA ILE A 6 -22.32 -22.73 -35.54
C ILE A 6 -22.33 -22.69 -34.01
N GLU A 7 -23.02 -23.61 -33.34
CA GLU A 7 -23.03 -23.69 -31.88
C GLU A 7 -21.65 -24.04 -31.31
N ARG A 8 -20.92 -24.97 -31.95
CA ARG A 8 -19.53 -25.27 -31.57
C ARG A 8 -18.64 -24.04 -31.71
N MET A 9 -18.74 -23.32 -32.84
CA MET A 9 -17.97 -22.10 -33.07
C MET A 9 -18.28 -20.99 -32.05
N LYS A 10 -19.55 -20.85 -31.62
CA LYS A 10 -19.93 -19.89 -30.58
C LYS A 10 -19.31 -20.24 -29.23
N LYS A 11 -19.43 -21.50 -28.81
CA LYS A 11 -18.87 -21.96 -27.53
C LYS A 11 -17.34 -21.86 -27.50
N ASP A 12 -16.68 -22.23 -28.59
CA ASP A 12 -15.22 -22.10 -28.71
C ASP A 12 -14.79 -20.63 -28.63
N ALA A 13 -15.54 -19.71 -29.24
CA ALA A 13 -15.28 -18.27 -29.15
C ALA A 13 -15.48 -17.72 -27.72
N GLU A 14 -16.53 -18.15 -27.01
CA GLU A 14 -16.80 -17.74 -25.63
C GLU A 14 -15.71 -18.22 -24.66
N VAL A 15 -15.27 -19.48 -24.79
CA VAL A 15 -14.21 -20.04 -23.96
C VAL A 15 -12.88 -19.32 -24.20
N ASN A 16 -12.55 -19.02 -25.46
CA ASN A 16 -11.34 -18.27 -25.77
C ASN A 16 -11.40 -16.84 -25.22
N ALA A 17 -12.54 -16.16 -25.34
CA ALA A 17 -12.72 -14.81 -24.79
C ALA A 17 -12.53 -14.77 -23.27
N GLU A 18 -13.06 -15.76 -22.53
CA GLU A 18 -12.86 -15.85 -21.09
C GLU A 18 -11.40 -16.18 -20.72
N SER A 19 -10.77 -17.11 -21.45
CA SER A 19 -9.36 -17.45 -21.26
C SER A 19 -8.45 -16.25 -21.49
N ASP A 20 -8.68 -15.47 -22.55
CA ASP A 20 -7.91 -14.27 -22.88
C ASP A 20 -8.08 -13.20 -21.81
N LYS A 21 -9.30 -13.04 -21.28
CA LYS A 21 -9.60 -12.12 -20.19
C LYS A 21 -8.84 -12.49 -18.91
N ILE A 22 -8.88 -13.76 -18.51
CA ILE A 22 -8.15 -14.26 -17.34
C ILE A 22 -6.64 -14.08 -17.52
N ALA A 23 -6.11 -14.37 -18.70
CA ALA A 23 -4.69 -14.18 -18.99
C ALA A 23 -4.28 -12.71 -18.90
N LYS A 24 -5.12 -11.80 -19.39
CA LYS A 24 -4.90 -10.36 -19.29
C LYS A 24 -4.92 -9.89 -17.83
N GLU A 25 -5.94 -10.25 -17.06
CA GLU A 25 -6.06 -9.86 -15.64
C GLU A 25 -4.87 -10.37 -14.82
N ARG A 26 -4.41 -11.61 -15.09
CA ARG A 26 -3.21 -12.17 -14.47
C ARG A 26 -1.97 -11.34 -14.80
N ALA A 27 -1.78 -10.96 -16.06
CA ALA A 27 -0.63 -10.16 -16.49
C ALA A 27 -0.65 -8.75 -15.87
N GLU A 28 -1.83 -8.12 -15.80
CA GLU A 28 -2.01 -6.82 -15.16
C GLU A 28 -1.63 -6.87 -13.67
N LYS A 29 -2.08 -7.90 -12.94
CA LYS A 29 -1.73 -8.08 -11.52
C LYS A 29 -0.25 -8.33 -11.29
N LEU A 30 0.41 -9.09 -12.17
CA LEU A 30 1.86 -9.30 -12.09
C LEU A 30 2.62 -8.00 -12.30
N ASN A 31 2.24 -7.20 -13.29
CA ASN A 31 2.88 -5.90 -13.55
C ASN A 31 2.63 -4.90 -12.42
N GLU A 32 1.44 -4.91 -11.82
CA GLU A 32 1.13 -4.09 -10.64
C GLU A 32 2.04 -4.46 -9.46
N ALA A 33 2.22 -5.77 -9.21
CA ALA A 33 3.12 -6.25 -8.17
C ALA A 33 4.58 -5.85 -8.41
N ASP A 34 5.08 -6.03 -9.64
CA ASP A 34 6.45 -5.64 -10.00
C ASP A 34 6.70 -4.13 -9.83
N GLY A 35 5.75 -3.31 -10.30
CA GLY A 35 5.79 -1.87 -10.12
C GLY A 35 5.80 -1.46 -8.64
N MET A 36 4.97 -2.10 -7.82
CA MET A 36 4.90 -1.82 -6.38
C MET A 36 6.17 -2.26 -5.63
N ILE A 37 6.77 -3.40 -6.02
CA ILE A 37 8.06 -3.86 -5.49
C ILE A 37 9.13 -2.80 -5.76
N PHE A 38 9.29 -2.38 -7.01
CA PHE A 38 10.29 -1.37 -7.40
C PHE A 38 10.07 -0.02 -6.71
N GLN A 39 8.81 0.44 -6.66
CA GLN A 39 8.45 1.67 -5.99
C GLN A 39 8.81 1.63 -4.50
N THR A 40 8.48 0.53 -3.82
CA THR A 40 8.74 0.38 -2.38
C THR A 40 10.23 0.27 -2.08
N GLU A 41 11.01 -0.44 -2.89
CA GLU A 41 12.47 -0.47 -2.78
C GLU A 41 13.09 0.92 -2.90
N THR A 42 12.60 1.70 -3.85
CA THR A 42 13.06 3.08 -4.07
C THR A 42 12.71 3.96 -2.87
N GLN A 43 11.47 3.91 -2.39
CA GLN A 43 11.03 4.68 -1.23
C GLN A 43 11.78 4.28 0.06
N LEU A 44 12.03 2.99 0.30
CA LEU A 44 12.84 2.53 1.44
C LEU A 44 14.28 3.02 1.35
N LYS A 45 14.85 3.14 0.15
CA LYS A 45 16.19 3.70 -0.04
C LYS A 45 16.24 5.21 0.23
N GLU A 46 15.20 5.95 -0.15
CA GLU A 46 15.15 7.42 -0.03
C GLU A 46 14.67 7.90 1.35
N LEU A 47 13.73 7.17 1.95
CA LEU A 47 13.03 7.54 3.18
C LEU A 47 13.37 6.61 4.35
N GLY A 48 14.14 5.54 4.13
CA GLY A 48 14.43 4.51 5.13
C GLY A 48 15.07 5.02 6.42
N ASP A 49 15.79 6.13 6.36
CA ASP A 49 16.42 6.77 7.53
C ASP A 49 15.46 7.75 8.25
N LYS A 50 14.33 8.11 7.62
CA LYS A 50 13.32 9.03 8.15
C LYS A 50 12.10 8.31 8.74
N ILE A 51 11.97 7.02 8.50
CA ILE A 51 10.93 6.16 9.06
C ILE A 51 11.49 5.46 10.30
N SER A 52 10.63 5.17 11.29
CA SER A 52 11.04 4.40 12.47
C SER A 52 11.43 2.97 12.10
N ASP A 53 12.32 2.35 12.87
CA ASP A 53 12.74 0.96 12.66
C ASP A 53 11.56 -0.01 12.63
N GLU A 54 10.55 0.18 13.50
CA GLU A 54 9.33 -0.64 13.52
C GLU A 54 8.58 -0.58 12.19
N ASN A 55 8.37 0.63 11.66
CA ASN A 55 7.65 0.82 10.40
C ASN A 55 8.48 0.33 9.20
N LYS A 56 9.80 0.51 9.24
CA LYS A 56 10.72 -0.02 8.23
C LYS A 56 10.63 -1.54 8.14
N VAL A 57 10.70 -2.23 9.27
CA VAL A 57 10.58 -3.69 9.33
C VAL A 57 9.22 -4.16 8.81
N ALA A 58 8.14 -3.45 9.14
CA ALA A 58 6.80 -3.78 8.64
C ALA A 58 6.70 -3.67 7.10
N VAL A 59 7.27 -2.62 6.51
CA VAL A 59 7.30 -2.43 5.05
C VAL A 59 8.21 -3.46 4.38
N GLU A 60 9.39 -3.75 4.94
CA GLU A 60 10.32 -4.78 4.41
C GLU A 60 9.71 -6.18 4.44
N TYR A 61 8.96 -6.50 5.48
CA TYR A 61 8.22 -7.76 5.58
C TYR A 61 7.15 -7.86 4.49
N ALA A 62 6.28 -6.85 4.35
CA ALA A 62 5.25 -6.82 3.30
C ALA A 62 5.85 -6.85 1.88
N LEU A 63 6.97 -6.16 1.66
CA LEU A 63 7.73 -6.23 0.40
C LEU A 63 8.22 -7.65 0.11
N THR A 64 8.68 -8.37 1.13
CA THR A 64 9.12 -9.76 0.98
C THR A 64 7.96 -10.68 0.62
N GLU A 65 6.80 -10.52 1.27
CA GLU A 65 5.58 -11.27 0.92
C GLU A 65 5.17 -11.02 -0.54
N LEU A 66 5.19 -9.75 -0.97
CA LEU A 66 4.83 -9.38 -2.35
C LEU A 66 5.81 -9.97 -3.37
N ARG A 67 7.12 -9.94 -3.10
CA ARG A 67 8.13 -10.58 -3.95
C ARG A 67 7.92 -12.08 -4.08
N MET A 68 7.63 -12.76 -2.97
CA MET A 68 7.38 -14.20 -2.98
C MET A 68 6.12 -14.54 -3.77
N ALA A 69 5.02 -13.80 -3.56
CA ALA A 69 3.76 -13.99 -4.27
C ALA A 69 3.89 -13.69 -5.78
N HIS A 70 4.64 -12.64 -6.14
CA HIS A 70 4.95 -12.31 -7.52
C HIS A 70 5.79 -13.42 -8.19
N GLN A 71 6.81 -13.92 -7.51
CA GLN A 71 7.67 -14.99 -8.01
C GLN A 71 6.89 -16.30 -8.22
N SER A 72 5.97 -16.64 -7.32
CA SER A 72 5.09 -17.80 -7.47
C SER A 72 3.90 -17.57 -8.41
N GLN A 73 3.71 -16.32 -8.87
CA GLN A 73 2.57 -15.88 -9.67
C GLN A 73 1.21 -16.24 -9.04
N ASP A 74 1.14 -16.18 -7.71
CA ASP A 74 -0.06 -16.44 -6.94
C ASP A 74 -0.91 -15.18 -6.87
N ILE A 75 -1.89 -15.05 -7.77
CA ILE A 75 -2.70 -13.83 -7.90
C ILE A 75 -3.45 -13.47 -6.61
N PRO A 76 -4.12 -14.41 -5.90
CA PRO A 76 -4.67 -14.13 -4.58
C PRO A 76 -3.63 -13.59 -3.59
N ALA A 77 -2.46 -14.23 -3.49
CA ALA A 77 -1.42 -13.79 -2.56
C ALA A 77 -0.83 -12.43 -2.97
N ILE A 78 -0.70 -12.14 -4.26
CA ILE A 78 -0.30 -10.82 -4.78
C ILE A 78 -1.28 -9.75 -4.31
N GLN A 79 -2.59 -9.99 -4.45
CA GLN A 79 -3.59 -9.02 -4.04
C GLN A 79 -3.48 -8.74 -2.54
N THR A 80 -3.39 -9.78 -1.71
CA THR A 80 -3.20 -9.60 -0.25
C THR A 80 -1.90 -8.86 0.07
N ALA A 81 -0.80 -9.17 -0.60
CA ALA A 81 0.47 -8.51 -0.36
C ALA A 81 0.49 -7.04 -0.82
N LEU A 82 -0.22 -6.71 -1.91
CA LEU A 82 -0.46 -5.33 -2.34
C LEU A 82 -1.27 -4.55 -1.29
N ASP A 83 -2.29 -5.17 -0.69
CA ASP A 83 -3.06 -4.53 0.37
C ASP A 83 -2.21 -4.32 1.63
N ASN A 84 -1.41 -5.33 2.01
CA ASN A 84 -0.51 -5.27 3.16
C ASN A 84 0.57 -4.17 3.01
N ILE A 85 1.22 -4.07 1.84
CA ILE A 85 2.28 -3.09 1.62
C ILE A 85 1.74 -1.66 1.63
N ASN A 86 0.53 -1.45 1.07
CA ASN A 86 -0.17 -0.17 1.14
C ASN A 86 -0.54 0.20 2.58
N ALA A 87 -1.02 -0.75 3.37
CA ALA A 87 -1.34 -0.54 4.78
C ALA A 87 -0.09 -0.21 5.62
N ALA A 88 1.02 -0.91 5.38
CA ALA A 88 2.30 -0.65 6.03
C ALA A 88 2.81 0.77 5.72
N TRP A 89 2.75 1.18 4.45
CA TRP A 89 3.11 2.54 4.04
C TRP A 89 2.21 3.60 4.65
N LYS A 90 0.90 3.37 4.71
CA LYS A 90 -0.05 4.28 5.37
C LYS A 90 0.31 4.49 6.84
N LYS A 91 0.56 3.40 7.59
CA LYS A 91 0.99 3.49 8.99
C LYS A 91 2.33 4.22 9.12
N ALA A 92 3.27 3.94 8.22
CA ALA A 92 4.59 4.57 8.23
C ALA A 92 4.50 6.10 8.00
N THR A 93 3.71 6.55 7.03
CA THR A 93 3.56 7.97 6.73
C THR A 93 2.77 8.70 7.82
N GLU A 94 1.71 8.11 8.36
CA GLU A 94 0.97 8.66 9.51
C GLU A 94 1.89 8.87 10.73
N ALA A 95 2.74 7.89 11.04
CA ALA A 95 3.70 8.01 12.14
C ALA A 95 4.77 9.10 11.88
N MET A 96 5.22 9.27 10.64
CA MET A 96 6.16 10.33 10.27
C MET A 96 5.55 11.74 10.48
N TYR A 97 4.29 11.94 10.11
CA TYR A 97 3.60 13.22 10.33
C TYR A 97 3.41 13.52 11.82
N ALA A 98 2.97 12.53 12.61
CA ALA A 98 2.80 12.69 14.05
C ALA A 98 4.11 13.03 14.78
N GLN A 99 5.25 12.49 14.32
CA GLN A 99 6.57 12.83 14.87
C GLN A 99 7.01 14.25 14.48
N GLY A 100 6.57 14.75 13.32
CA GLY A 100 6.81 16.13 12.88
C GLY A 100 6.03 17.17 13.69
N GLU A 101 4.79 16.86 14.06
CA GLU A 101 3.95 17.74 14.89
C GLU A 101 4.45 17.82 16.34
N GLN A 102 4.92 16.69 16.90
CA GLN A 102 5.57 16.68 18.23
C GLN A 102 6.94 17.41 18.26
N GLY A 103 7.52 17.72 17.11
CA GLY A 103 8.75 18.52 16.99
C GLY A 103 8.54 20.03 17.17
N GLN A 104 7.29 20.51 17.27
CA GLN A 104 6.97 21.93 17.35
C GLN A 104 6.50 22.40 18.74
N GLU A 105 6.38 21.52 19.73
CA GLU A 105 5.95 21.85 21.11
C GLU A 105 7.03 21.65 22.20
N ALA A 106 8.31 21.61 21.83
CA ALA A 106 9.42 21.52 22.79
C ALA A 106 10.38 22.73 22.71
N GLN A 107 9.85 23.92 22.95
CA GLN A 107 10.61 25.07 23.44
C GLN A 107 9.86 25.69 24.64
N PRO A 108 10.11 25.27 25.90
CA PRO A 108 9.91 26.17 27.01
C PRO A 108 11.06 27.18 26.98
N GLN A 109 10.82 28.31 26.32
CA GLN A 109 11.58 29.54 26.54
C GLN A 109 11.24 30.03 27.95
N GLY A 110 11.90 29.46 28.94
CA GLY A 110 11.89 29.97 30.30
C GLY A 110 12.81 31.17 30.39
N ASP A 111 12.27 32.38 30.22
CA ASP A 111 12.50 33.48 31.15
C ASP A 111 11.52 34.65 30.90
N ALA A 112 10.90 35.08 32.01
CA ALA A 112 10.26 36.37 32.24
C ALA A 112 8.90 36.72 31.59
N ALA A 113 7.89 36.75 32.49
CA ALA A 113 6.89 37.81 32.65
C ALA A 113 5.56 37.75 31.86
N GLN A 114 4.54 37.30 32.59
CA GLN A 114 3.32 38.07 32.88
C GLN A 114 2.33 38.34 31.73
N GLY A 115 1.19 37.64 31.75
CA GLY A 115 -0.03 38.12 31.12
C GLY A 115 -0.91 37.04 30.48
N ASP A 116 -1.81 36.48 31.29
CA ASP A 116 -3.25 36.35 31.01
C ASP A 116 -3.74 35.98 29.59
N ASN A 117 -4.56 34.92 29.57
CA ASN A 117 -5.69 34.63 28.66
C ASN A 117 -5.51 33.82 27.35
N VAL A 118 -6.16 32.63 27.39
CA VAL A 118 -6.93 31.91 26.36
C VAL A 118 -6.17 31.16 25.26
N GLU A 119 -6.25 29.81 25.32
CA GLU A 119 -6.90 29.02 24.25
C GLU A 119 -7.37 27.67 24.81
N ASP A 120 -8.67 27.64 25.14
CA ASP A 120 -9.50 26.44 25.31
C ASP A 120 -9.62 25.74 23.96
N VAL A 121 -9.22 24.47 23.87
CA VAL A 121 -9.89 23.51 23.00
C VAL A 121 -9.89 22.13 23.66
N GLU A 122 -10.99 21.81 24.34
CA GLU A 122 -11.38 20.43 24.68
C GLU A 122 -11.59 19.65 23.37
N PHE A 123 -10.81 18.60 23.13
CA PHE A 123 -11.12 17.63 22.08
C PHE A 123 -11.93 16.47 22.69
N GLU A 124 -13.22 16.51 22.41
CA GLU A 124 -14.21 15.48 22.72
C GLU A 124 -13.94 14.24 21.86
N GLU A 125 -13.65 13.12 22.53
CA GLU A 125 -13.52 11.78 21.94
C GLU A 125 -14.90 11.31 21.46
N VAL A 126 -15.11 11.23 20.14
CA VAL A 126 -16.34 10.64 19.58
C VAL A 126 -15.99 9.30 18.93
N LYS A 127 -16.58 8.25 19.52
CA LYS A 127 -16.61 6.84 19.10
C LYS A 127 -16.92 6.60 17.63
#